data_AF-A0A3E0X0E7-F1
#
_entry.id   AF-A0A3E0X0E7-F1
#
_cell.length_a   1.000
_cell.length_b   1.000
_cell.length_c   1.000
_cell.angle_alpha   90.00
_cell.angle_beta   90.00
_cell.angle_gamma   90.00
#
_symmetry.space_group_name_H-M   'P 1'
#
loop_
_entity.id
_entity.type
_entity.pdbx_description
1 polymer ?
#
loop_
_entity_poly.entity_id
_entity_poly.type
_entity_poly.pdbx_seq_one_letter_code
_entity_poly.pdbx_strand_id
1 'polypeptide(L)'
;MVTSILILVSFLLHMVAFTVIFQLYKRMNANQQLDTSEIDALLAEYIDEIKKENIRLQQQLVTLNKRENVETNQIQLVEKEEQDDSYNNEQQDEITTSLQAKILQLHSQGYTASEIARQLNCGKTEVALTIKFQQNAKLDSSK
;
A
#
# COMPACT_ATOMS: atom_id res chain seq x y z
N MET A 1 -29.09 -56.03 19.74
CA MET A 1 -28.30 -55.83 20.97
C MET A 1 -26.85 -55.49 20.64
N VAL A 2 -26.12 -56.35 19.90
CA VAL A 2 -24.71 -56.08 19.52
C VAL A 2 -24.50 -54.83 18.67
N THR A 3 -25.43 -54.53 17.77
CA THR A 3 -25.39 -53.32 16.92
C THR A 3 -25.57 -52.03 17.71
N SER A 4 -26.45 -52.03 18.72
CA SER A 4 -26.67 -50.90 19.63
C SER A 4 -25.41 -50.60 20.45
N ILE A 5 -24.68 -51.63 20.88
CA ILE A 5 -23.41 -51.48 21.60
C ILE A 5 -22.35 -50.87 20.66
N LEU A 6 -22.27 -51.31 19.40
CA LEU A 6 -21.33 -50.77 18.42
C LEU A 6 -21.59 -49.28 18.13
N ILE A 7 -22.86 -48.88 18.02
CA ILE A 7 -23.27 -47.48 17.83
C ILE A 7 -22.93 -46.63 19.06
N LEU A 8 -23.15 -47.15 20.27
CA LEU A 8 -22.81 -46.46 21.53
C LEU A 8 -21.30 -46.19 21.63
N VAL A 9 -20.47 -47.18 21.34
CA VAL A 9 -19.01 -47.05 21.37
C VAL A 9 -18.53 -46.06 20.31
N SER A 10 -19.09 -46.12 19.10
CA SER A 10 -18.79 -45.13 18.04
C SER A 10 -19.13 -43.72 18.50
N PHE A 11 -20.33 -43.49 19.06
CA PHE A 11 -20.75 -42.18 19.55
C PHE A 11 -19.83 -41.65 20.66
N LEU A 12 -19.41 -42.51 21.59
CA LEU A 12 -18.47 -42.15 22.66
C LEU A 12 -17.11 -41.71 22.07
N LEU A 13 -16.60 -42.45 21.08
CA LEU A 13 -15.34 -42.14 20.41
C LEU A 13 -15.40 -40.80 19.66
N HIS A 14 -16.52 -40.50 19.00
CA HIS A 14 -16.74 -39.21 18.36
C HIS A 14 -16.75 -38.07 19.38
N MET A 15 -17.38 -38.27 20.54
CA MET A 15 -17.42 -37.27 21.61
C MET A 15 -16.00 -36.93 22.09
N VAL A 16 -15.15 -37.94 22.28
CA VAL A 16 -13.72 -37.75 22.59
C VAL A 16 -13.00 -37.01 21.45
N ALA A 17 -13.19 -37.41 20.19
CA ALA A 17 -12.56 -36.74 19.05
C ALA A 17 -12.93 -35.25 18.97
N PHE A 18 -14.20 -34.89 19.18
CA PHE A 18 -14.63 -33.49 19.23
C PHE A 18 -13.97 -32.71 20.37
N THR A 19 -13.82 -33.31 21.57
CA THR A 19 -13.12 -32.64 22.68
C THR A 19 -11.66 -32.33 22.35
N VAL A 20 -10.96 -33.26 21.68
CA VAL A 20 -9.57 -33.08 21.23
C VAL A 20 -9.50 -31.98 20.17
N ILE A 21 -10.37 -32.01 19.16
CA ILE A 21 -10.43 -30.98 18.10
C ILE A 21 -10.67 -29.59 18.70
N PHE A 22 -11.62 -29.47 19.64
CA PHE A 22 -11.91 -28.20 20.31
C PHE A 22 -10.71 -27.68 21.12
N GLN A 23 -10.01 -28.58 21.82
CA GLN A 23 -8.81 -28.22 22.58
C GLN A 23 -7.67 -27.75 21.66
N LEU A 24 -7.48 -28.41 20.52
CA LEU A 24 -6.50 -28.00 19.50
C LEU A 24 -6.87 -26.66 18.88
N TYR A 25 -8.13 -26.44 18.54
CA TYR A 25 -8.62 -25.17 17.99
C TYR A 25 -8.36 -24.01 18.97
N LYS A 26 -8.66 -24.20 20.26
CA LYS A 26 -8.41 -23.19 21.30
C LYS A 26 -6.92 -22.86 21.44
N ARG A 27 -6.05 -23.88 21.40
CA ARG A 27 -4.59 -23.70 21.48
C ARG A 27 -4.03 -22.99 20.24
N MET A 28 -4.53 -23.31 19.05
CA MET A 28 -4.12 -22.67 17.80
C MET A 28 -4.45 -21.18 17.80
N ASN A 29 -5.66 -20.81 18.24
CA ASN A 29 -6.06 -19.40 18.31
C ASN A 29 -5.29 -18.62 19.39
N ALA A 30 -4.95 -19.25 20.52
CA ALA A 30 -4.14 -18.62 21.56
C ALA A 30 -2.71 -18.30 21.08
N ASN A 31 -2.14 -19.14 20.20
CA ASN A 31 -0.82 -18.89 19.59
C ASN A 31 -0.85 -17.86 18.44
N GLN A 32 -2.04 -17.45 17.97
CA GLN A 32 -2.18 -16.44 16.90
C GLN A 32 -2.29 -15.01 17.43
N GLN A 33 -2.48 -14.82 18.74
CA GLN A 33 -2.32 -13.51 19.37
C GLN A 33 -0.83 -13.21 19.52
N LEU A 34 -0.18 -12.92 18.40
CA LEU A 34 1.07 -12.17 18.41
C LEU A 34 0.74 -10.80 18.99
N ASP A 35 1.40 -10.42 20.08
CA ASP A 35 1.26 -9.09 20.66
C ASP A 35 1.85 -8.07 19.68
N THR A 36 1.01 -7.55 18.78
CA THR A 36 1.44 -6.60 17.75
C THR A 36 1.72 -5.23 18.34
N SER A 37 1.34 -4.97 19.60
CA SER A 37 1.48 -3.64 20.21
C SER A 37 2.94 -3.17 20.25
N GLU A 38 3.89 -4.09 20.48
CA GLU A 38 5.32 -3.76 20.48
C GLU A 38 5.83 -3.48 19.06
N ILE A 39 5.35 -4.26 18.08
CA ILE A 39 5.68 -4.08 16.66
C ILE A 39 5.10 -2.76 16.15
N ASP A 40 3.85 -2.46 16.50
CA ASP A 40 3.14 -1.23 16.11
C ASP A 40 3.83 0.01 16.69
N ALA A 41 4.31 -0.06 17.94
CA ALA A 41 5.09 1.01 18.56
C ALA A 41 6.43 1.25 17.86
N LEU A 42 7.17 0.17 17.55
CA LEU A 42 8.45 0.26 16.83
C LEU A 42 8.26 0.77 15.40
N LEU A 43 7.20 0.33 14.70
CA LEU A 43 6.88 0.84 13.36
C LEU A 43 6.50 2.32 13.40
N ALA A 44 5.76 2.76 14.41
CA ALA A 44 5.40 4.17 14.56
C ALA A 44 6.65 5.06 14.75
N GLU A 45 7.61 4.62 15.58
CA GLU A 45 8.89 5.32 15.77
C GLU A 45 9.70 5.39 14.46
N TYR A 46 9.79 4.27 13.74
CA TYR A 46 10.50 4.21 12.46
C TYR A 46 9.85 5.10 11.37
N ILE A 47 8.52 5.15 11.31
CA ILE A 47 7.79 6.01 10.37
C ILE A 47 8.06 7.49 10.67
N ASP A 48 8.08 7.87 11.95
CA ASP A 48 8.39 9.23 12.37
C ASP A 48 9.84 9.62 12.00
N GLU A 49 10.79 8.73 12.21
CA GLU A 49 12.20 8.95 11.86
C GLU A 49 12.40 9.13 10.34
N ILE A 50 11.78 8.27 9.51
CA ILE A 50 11.83 8.42 8.05
C ILE A 50 11.19 9.73 7.60
N LYS A 51 10.04 10.12 8.18
CA LYS A 51 9.38 11.39 7.85
C LYS A 51 10.30 12.57 8.15
N LYS A 52 10.95 12.58 9.31
CA LYS A 52 11.93 13.61 9.69
C LYS A 52 13.12 13.63 8.75
N GLU A 53 13.66 12.48 8.37
CA GLU A 53 14.77 12.39 7.44
C GLU A 53 14.40 12.91 6.04
N ASN A 54 13.22 12.56 5.53
CA ASN A 54 12.71 13.08 4.26
C ASN A 54 12.60 14.61 4.27
N ILE A 55 12.07 15.21 5.35
CA ILE A 55 12.01 16.67 5.49
C ILE A 55 13.42 17.27 5.47
N ARG A 56 14.36 16.66 6.20
CA ARG A 56 15.76 17.12 6.22
C ARG A 56 16.38 17.09 4.84
N LEU A 57 16.16 16.01 4.08
CA LEU A 57 16.67 15.86 2.71
C LEU A 57 16.04 16.89 1.76
N GLN A 58 14.72 17.09 1.84
CA GLN A 58 14.03 18.11 1.04
C GLN A 58 14.57 19.51 1.33
N GLN A 59 14.80 19.85 2.61
CA GLN A 59 15.40 21.13 3.00
C GLN A 59 16.83 21.29 2.49
N GLN A 60 17.64 20.21 2.51
CA GLN A 60 18.99 20.23 1.94
C GLN A 60 18.95 20.48 0.43
N LEU A 61 18.04 19.84 -0.30
CA LEU A 61 17.88 20.05 -1.74
C LEU A 61 17.46 21.49 -2.06
N VAL A 62 16.51 22.06 -1.31
CA VAL A 62 16.10 23.48 -1.45
C VAL A 62 17.27 24.41 -1.15
N THR A 63 18.05 24.12 -0.10
CA THR A 63 19.21 24.94 0.28
C THR A 63 20.33 24.86 -0.77
N LEU A 64 20.57 23.69 -1.35
CA LEU A 64 21.56 23.50 -2.41
C LEU A 64 21.12 24.18 -3.71
N ASN A 65 19.86 24.03 -4.11
CA ASN A 65 19.30 24.73 -5.26
C ASN A 65 19.38 26.26 -5.08
N LYS A 66 19.09 26.76 -3.88
CA LYS A 66 19.21 28.19 -3.54
C LYS A 66 20.66 28.69 -3.57
N ARG A 67 21.65 27.83 -3.27
CA ARG A 67 23.08 28.16 -3.40
C ARG A 67 23.56 28.15 -4.86
N GLU A 68 22.93 27.37 -5.72
CA GLU A 68 23.19 27.32 -7.17
C GLU A 68 22.51 28.48 -7.92
N ASN A 69 21.36 28.98 -7.43
CA ASN A 69 20.56 30.01 -8.10
C ASN A 69 21.04 31.46 -7.90
N VAL A 70 22.11 31.72 -7.13
CA VAL A 70 22.67 33.09 -6.99
C VAL A 70 23.40 33.54 -8.28
N GLU A 71 23.66 32.65 -9.24
CA GLU A 71 24.27 33.01 -10.53
C GLU A 71 23.31 33.07 -11.73
N THR A 72 22.00 32.84 -11.59
CA THR A 72 21.11 33.04 -12.76
C THR A 72 19.73 33.51 -12.32
N ASN A 73 19.56 34.83 -12.39
CA ASN A 73 18.28 35.53 -12.29
C ASN A 73 17.23 34.99 -13.27
N GLN A 74 15.98 35.03 -12.79
CA GLN A 74 14.67 34.91 -13.48
C GLN A 74 14.06 33.50 -13.52
N ILE A 75 13.06 33.22 -12.67
CA ILE A 75 11.62 33.49 -12.88
C ILE A 75 10.90 33.32 -11.53
N GLN A 76 9.90 34.18 -11.32
CA GLN A 76 9.16 34.41 -10.08
C GLN A 76 7.77 33.75 -10.10
N LEU A 77 7.17 33.60 -8.91
CA LEU A 77 5.75 33.38 -8.57
C LEU A 77 5.30 31.90 -8.67
N VAL A 78 4.61 31.32 -7.69
CA VAL A 78 3.40 31.81 -7.01
C VAL A 78 3.28 31.20 -5.61
N GLU A 79 3.08 32.07 -4.62
CA GLU A 79 2.44 31.77 -3.34
C GLU A 79 0.92 31.96 -3.52
N LYS A 80 0.12 31.01 -3.05
CA LYS A 80 -1.33 31.19 -2.89
C LYS A 80 -1.85 30.37 -1.70
N GLU A 81 -2.32 31.09 -0.69
CA GLU A 81 -2.96 30.58 0.52
C GLU A 81 -4.47 30.25 0.29
N GLU A 82 -4.89 29.13 0.90
CA GLU A 82 -6.12 28.76 1.64
C GLU A 82 -7.58 29.04 1.15
N GLN A 83 -8.39 27.96 1.03
CA GLN A 83 -9.64 27.63 1.78
C GLN A 83 -10.38 26.43 1.08
N ASP A 84 -10.45 25.24 1.70
CA ASP A 84 -11.50 24.69 2.60
C ASP A 84 -12.66 23.97 1.87
N ASP A 85 -12.62 22.63 1.86
CA ASP A 85 -13.77 21.74 2.13
C ASP A 85 -13.36 20.24 2.13
N SER A 86 -13.31 19.66 3.33
CA SER A 86 -13.72 18.30 3.71
C SER A 86 -13.28 17.02 2.94
N TYR A 87 -12.57 16.17 3.70
CA TYR A 87 -12.34 14.71 3.60
C TYR A 87 -11.15 14.17 2.80
N ASN A 88 -10.04 13.97 3.54
CA ASN A 88 -9.17 12.78 3.58
C ASN A 88 -8.95 12.01 2.25
N ASN A 89 -7.82 12.24 1.57
CA ASN A 89 -6.96 11.24 0.87
C ASN A 89 -5.82 11.85 0.01
N GLU A 90 -5.47 13.13 0.15
CA GLU A 90 -4.65 13.82 -0.87
C GLU A 90 -3.14 13.46 -0.89
N GLN A 91 -2.57 12.91 0.19
CA GLN A 91 -1.14 12.55 0.20
C GLN A 91 -0.84 11.23 -0.52
N GLN A 92 -1.83 10.34 -0.65
CA GLN A 92 -1.71 9.13 -1.48
C GLN A 92 -2.00 9.47 -2.95
N ASP A 93 -2.92 10.42 -3.21
CA ASP A 93 -3.31 10.80 -4.56
C ASP A 93 -2.21 11.57 -5.30
N GLU A 94 -1.38 12.39 -4.66
CA GLU A 94 -0.32 13.12 -5.39
C GLU A 94 0.82 12.18 -5.86
N ILE A 95 1.22 11.23 -5.02
CA ILE A 95 2.26 10.23 -5.38
C ILE A 95 1.71 9.23 -6.40
N THR A 96 0.47 8.76 -6.22
CA THR A 96 -0.16 7.85 -7.18
C THR A 96 -0.44 8.56 -8.50
N THR A 97 -0.88 9.82 -8.49
CA THR A 97 -1.03 10.64 -9.70
C THR A 97 0.31 10.85 -10.41
N SER A 98 1.39 11.12 -9.67
CA SER A 98 2.74 11.25 -10.22
C SER A 98 3.25 9.93 -10.85
N LEU A 99 3.02 8.79 -10.18
CA LEU A 99 3.37 7.47 -10.69
C LEU A 99 2.56 7.13 -11.96
N GLN A 100 1.24 7.33 -11.91
CA GLN A 100 0.33 7.09 -13.03
C GLN A 100 0.66 7.99 -14.22
N ALA A 101 0.95 9.27 -14.00
CA ALA A 101 1.38 10.21 -15.03
C ALA A 101 2.68 9.75 -15.71
N LYS A 102 3.65 9.26 -14.93
CA LYS A 102 4.91 8.72 -15.47
C LYS A 102 4.71 7.40 -16.23
N ILE A 103 3.82 6.52 -15.75
CA ILE A 103 3.40 5.30 -16.46
C ILE A 103 2.79 5.66 -17.82
N LEU A 104 1.90 6.64 -17.87
CA LEU A 104 1.23 7.06 -19.10
C LEU A 104 2.19 7.74 -20.09
N GLN A 105 3.15 8.53 -19.60
CA GLN A 105 4.18 9.15 -20.41
C GLN A 105 5.10 8.11 -21.06
N LEU A 106 5.58 7.13 -20.31
CA LEU A 106 6.44 6.07 -20.86
C LEU A 106 5.65 5.17 -21.82
N HIS A 107 4.39 4.89 -21.52
CA HIS A 107 3.53 4.13 -22.43
C HIS A 107 3.27 4.89 -23.75
N SER A 108 3.09 6.21 -23.72
CA SER A 108 2.93 7.02 -24.94
C SER A 108 4.21 7.12 -25.76
N GLN A 109 5.38 6.94 -25.13
CA GLN A 109 6.68 6.81 -25.79
C GLN A 109 6.93 5.39 -26.37
N GLY A 110 6.00 4.45 -26.20
CA GLY A 110 6.06 3.11 -26.78
C GLY A 110 6.77 2.06 -25.93
N TYR A 111 7.09 2.35 -24.67
CA TYR A 111 7.66 1.36 -23.76
C TYR A 111 6.63 0.29 -23.37
N THR A 112 7.09 -0.94 -23.18
CA THR A 112 6.23 -2.05 -22.77
C THR A 112 5.95 -2.01 -21.27
N ALA A 113 4.81 -2.57 -20.84
CA ALA A 113 4.43 -2.61 -19.42
C ALA A 113 5.50 -3.25 -18.51
N SER A 114 6.29 -4.20 -19.02
CA SER A 114 7.38 -4.83 -18.27
C SER A 114 8.59 -3.92 -18.09
N GLU A 115 8.88 -3.03 -19.05
CA GLU A 115 9.99 -2.08 -18.97
C GLU A 115 9.65 -0.93 -18.04
N ILE A 116 8.41 -0.43 -18.13
CA ILE A 116 7.89 0.62 -17.24
C ILE A 116 7.90 0.15 -15.78
N ALA A 117 7.42 -1.06 -15.51
CA ALA A 117 7.46 -1.66 -14.18
C ALA A 117 8.88 -1.74 -13.60
N ARG A 118 9.86 -2.12 -14.43
CA ARG A 118 11.26 -2.20 -14.02
C ARG A 118 11.88 -0.82 -13.80
N GLN A 119 11.53 0.16 -14.62
CA GLN A 119 12.06 1.52 -14.56
C GLN A 119 11.48 2.32 -13.37
N LEU A 120 10.24 2.05 -13.00
CA LEU A 120 9.53 2.71 -11.89
C LEU A 120 9.52 1.88 -10.61
N ASN A 121 10.17 0.71 -10.61
CA ASN A 121 10.20 -0.25 -9.50
C ASN A 121 8.79 -0.58 -8.96
N CYS A 122 7.82 -0.77 -9.86
CA CYS A 122 6.43 -1.06 -9.54
C CYS A 122 5.96 -2.38 -10.18
N GLY A 123 4.81 -2.90 -9.74
CA GLY A 123 4.32 -4.20 -10.22
C GLY A 123 3.93 -4.16 -11.70
N LYS A 124 4.29 -5.19 -12.48
CA LYS A 124 3.85 -5.33 -13.90
C LYS A 124 2.32 -5.29 -14.04
N THR A 125 1.62 -5.86 -13.06
CA THR A 125 0.15 -5.86 -12.99
C THR A 125 -0.40 -4.46 -12.73
N GLU A 126 0.23 -3.68 -11.86
CA GLU A 126 -0.19 -2.31 -11.53
C GLU A 126 -0.08 -1.41 -12.75
N VAL A 127 1.06 -1.47 -13.46
CA VAL A 127 1.28 -0.72 -14.70
C VAL A 127 0.23 -1.08 -15.76
N ALA A 128 -0.02 -2.39 -15.97
CA ALA A 128 -1.00 -2.85 -16.94
C ALA A 128 -2.42 -2.39 -16.59
N LEU A 129 -2.75 -2.36 -15.30
CA LEU A 129 -4.05 -1.94 -14.82
C LEU A 129 -4.25 -0.43 -14.97
N THR A 130 -3.23 0.38 -14.64
CA THR A 130 -3.24 1.84 -14.84
C THR A 130 -3.45 2.21 -16.30
N ILE A 131 -2.76 1.54 -17.22
CA ILE A 131 -2.93 1.79 -18.67
C ILE A 131 -4.35 1.46 -19.13
N LYS A 132 -4.93 0.35 -18.65
CA LYS A 132 -6.31 -0.06 -18.99
C LYS A 132 -7.35 0.90 -18.44
N PHE A 133 -7.21 1.37 -17.20
CA PHE A 133 -8.13 2.35 -16.62
C PHE A 133 -8.14 3.65 -17.43
N GLN A 134 -6.97 4.14 -17.87
CA GLN A 134 -6.91 5.33 -18.72
C GLN A 134 -7.52 5.12 -20.12
N GLN A 135 -7.31 3.95 -20.73
CA GLN A 135 -7.92 3.62 -22.02
C GLN A 135 -9.45 3.62 -21.91
N ASN A 136 -10.01 3.05 -20.85
CA ASN A 136 -11.46 3.05 -20.61
C ASN A 136 -11.99 4.46 -20.32
N ALA A 137 -11.28 5.27 -19.53
CA ALA A 137 -11.66 6.65 -19.25
C ALA A 137 -11.70 7.54 -20.52
N LYS A 138 -10.77 7.32 -21.46
CA LYS A 138 -10.80 8.02 -22.76
C LYS A 138 -11.95 7.58 -23.67
N LEU A 139 -12.43 6.35 -23.53
CA LEU A 139 -13.56 5.83 -24.31
C LEU A 139 -14.90 6.40 -23.83
N ASP A 140 -15.05 6.65 -22.53
CA ASP A 140 -16.26 7.28 -21.97
C ASP A 140 -16.32 8.78 -22.21
N SER A 141 -15.17 9.47 -22.33
CA SER A 141 -15.11 10.91 -22.67
C SER A 141 -15.35 11.22 -24.16
N SER A 142 -15.51 10.21 -25.00
CA SER A 142 -15.71 10.35 -26.46
C SER A 142 -17.13 9.97 -26.91
N LYS A 143 -18.08 9.84 -25.97
CA LYS A 143 -19.49 9.53 -26.24
C LYS A 143 -20.40 10.73 -25.97
#